data_AF-A0A367M1C7-F1
#
_entry.id   AF-A0A367M1C7-F1
#
_cell.length_a   1.000
_cell.length_b   1.000
_cell.length_c   1.000
_cell.angle_alpha   90.00
_cell.angle_beta   90.00
_cell.angle_gamma   90.00
#
_symmetry.space_group_name_H-M   'P 1'
#
loop_
_entity.id
_entity.type
_entity.pdbx_description
1 polymer ?
#
loop_
_entity_poly.entity_id
_entity_poly.type
_entity_poly.pdbx_seq_one_letter_code
_entity_poly.pdbx_strand_id
1 'polypeptide(L)'
;GLLSKIHIARQQLGLQDDVYRQKLQVMFGKGSARDLNLRQAEQLLTEFKRLGWQPQPSKRAAGKPHNWRQLPAEVEVIEAQLTNMGLPWSYADAIAKRQFGVAKVAWLKKPEQLKAVLAALHVEQEKRGLLGNVEELLKLLGEHDPNWRADLEHLPKGWERRRPILKSLVETLRAAASARGLL
;
A
#
# COMPACT_ATOMS: atom_id res chain seq x y z
N GLY A 1 -7.77 -6.20 8.81
CA GLY A 1 -8.56 -6.51 10.02
C GLY A 1 -8.37 -7.96 10.44
N LEU A 2 -9.03 -8.40 11.53
CA LEU A 2 -8.97 -9.81 11.99
C LEU A 2 -9.48 -10.80 10.94
N LEU A 3 -10.54 -10.45 10.21
CA LEU A 3 -11.06 -11.27 9.11
C LEU A 3 -9.97 -11.58 8.05
N SER A 4 -9.18 -10.59 7.67
CA SER A 4 -8.04 -10.78 6.76
C SER A 4 -7.01 -11.75 7.33
N LYS A 5 -6.71 -11.67 8.63
CA LYS A 5 -5.79 -12.60 9.31
C LYS A 5 -6.34 -14.02 9.33
N ILE A 6 -7.66 -14.19 9.54
CA ILE A 6 -8.32 -15.51 9.52
C ILE A 6 -8.19 -16.15 8.14
N HIS A 7 -8.43 -15.40 7.06
CA HIS A 7 -8.27 -15.92 5.70
C HIS A 7 -6.82 -16.29 5.38
N ILE A 8 -5.85 -15.45 5.77
CA ILE A 8 -4.42 -15.75 5.59
C ILE A 8 -4.04 -17.01 6.37
N ALA A 9 -4.46 -17.11 7.64
CA ALA A 9 -4.18 -18.24 8.49
C ALA A 9 -4.75 -19.55 7.93
N ARG A 10 -6.01 -19.51 7.48
CA ARG A 10 -6.66 -20.64 6.80
C ARG A 10 -5.84 -21.10 5.59
N GLN A 11 -5.41 -20.18 4.75
CA GLN A 11 -4.61 -20.48 3.56
C GLN A 11 -3.24 -21.08 3.92
N GLN A 12 -2.55 -20.49 4.90
CA GLN A 12 -1.22 -20.97 5.33
C GLN A 12 -1.25 -22.32 6.03
N LEU A 13 -2.35 -22.62 6.72
CA LEU A 13 -2.60 -23.93 7.32
C LEU A 13 -3.11 -24.98 6.31
N GLY A 14 -3.38 -24.58 5.06
CA GLY A 14 -3.91 -25.48 4.04
C GLY A 14 -5.32 -26.02 4.35
N LEU A 15 -6.12 -25.29 5.14
CA LEU A 15 -7.46 -25.73 5.53
C LEU A 15 -8.43 -25.63 4.35
N GLN A 16 -8.96 -26.78 3.94
CA GLN A 16 -10.05 -26.90 2.97
C GLN A 16 -11.33 -26.20 3.48
N ASP A 17 -12.19 -25.77 2.54
CA ASP A 17 -13.34 -24.91 2.87
C ASP A 17 -14.36 -25.58 3.79
N ASP A 18 -14.62 -26.86 3.57
CA ASP A 18 -15.45 -27.74 4.38
C ASP A 18 -14.91 -27.89 5.80
N VAL A 19 -13.62 -28.22 5.94
CA VAL A 19 -12.94 -28.36 7.25
C VAL A 19 -12.97 -27.04 8.02
N TYR A 20 -12.74 -25.94 7.31
CA TYR A 20 -12.78 -24.60 7.88
C TYR A 20 -14.18 -24.21 8.36
N ARG A 21 -15.22 -24.44 7.56
CA ARG A 21 -16.63 -24.18 7.94
C ARG A 21 -17.06 -25.07 9.11
N GLN A 22 -16.69 -26.34 9.12
CA GLN A 22 -16.97 -27.23 10.24
C GLN A 22 -16.33 -26.72 11.53
N LYS A 23 -15.09 -26.21 11.46
CA LYS A 23 -14.43 -25.62 12.63
C LYS A 23 -15.17 -24.38 13.16
N LEU A 24 -15.66 -23.51 12.27
CA LEU A 24 -16.49 -22.37 12.66
C LEU A 24 -17.80 -22.81 13.33
N GLN A 25 -18.43 -23.87 12.81
CA GLN A 25 -19.64 -24.43 13.36
C GLN A 25 -19.41 -25.06 14.74
N VAL A 26 -18.33 -25.83 14.91
CA VAL A 26 -18.00 -26.48 16.19
C VAL A 26 -17.60 -25.49 17.27
N MET A 27 -16.79 -24.48 16.93
CA MET A 27 -16.30 -23.52 17.92
C MET A 27 -17.30 -22.42 18.26
N PHE A 28 -18.13 -22.01 17.29
CA PHE A 28 -18.96 -20.80 17.43
C PHE A 28 -20.39 -20.94 16.91
N GLY A 29 -20.77 -22.08 16.31
CA GLY A 29 -22.08 -22.27 15.69
C GLY A 29 -22.33 -21.38 14.48
N LYS A 30 -21.28 -20.93 13.78
CA LYS A 30 -21.36 -20.00 12.65
C LYS A 30 -20.92 -20.65 11.35
N GLY A 31 -21.59 -20.28 10.25
CA GLY A 31 -21.22 -20.72 8.90
C GLY A 31 -20.14 -19.87 8.23
N SER A 32 -19.87 -18.67 8.75
CA SER A 32 -18.92 -17.73 8.16
C SER A 32 -18.14 -16.96 9.23
N ALA A 33 -16.88 -16.64 8.91
CA ALA A 33 -16.07 -15.76 9.76
C ALA A 33 -16.55 -14.30 9.76
N ARG A 34 -17.42 -13.91 8.81
CA ARG A 34 -18.08 -12.60 8.83
C ARG A 34 -19.07 -12.46 10.00
N ASP A 35 -19.57 -13.58 10.51
CA ASP A 35 -20.56 -13.61 11.59
C ASP A 35 -19.92 -13.66 12.99
N LEU A 36 -18.58 -13.62 13.06
CA LEU A 36 -17.83 -13.63 14.30
C LEU A 36 -17.71 -12.21 14.86
N ASN A 37 -17.95 -12.07 16.16
CA ASN A 37 -17.57 -10.86 16.87
C ASN A 37 -16.05 -10.80 17.13
N LEU A 38 -15.58 -9.67 17.65
CA LEU A 38 -14.16 -9.41 17.90
C LEU A 38 -13.49 -10.52 18.74
N ARG A 39 -14.13 -10.91 19.85
CA ARG A 39 -13.59 -11.93 20.77
C ARG A 39 -13.54 -13.31 20.13
N GLN A 40 -14.57 -13.70 19.38
CA GLN A 40 -14.62 -14.98 18.68
C GLN A 40 -13.57 -15.05 17.57
N ALA A 41 -13.37 -13.95 16.83
CA ALA A 41 -12.32 -13.86 15.82
C ALA A 41 -10.91 -14.02 16.43
N GLU A 42 -10.65 -13.42 17.60
CA GLU A 42 -9.39 -13.59 18.33
C GLU A 42 -9.19 -15.01 18.87
N GLN A 43 -10.25 -15.65 19.36
CA GLN A 43 -10.23 -17.05 19.78
C GLN A 43 -9.90 -17.99 18.61
N LEU A 44 -10.51 -17.77 17.44
CA LEU A 44 -10.22 -18.56 16.25
C LEU A 44 -8.76 -18.42 15.82
N LEU A 45 -8.21 -17.20 15.85
CA LEU A 45 -6.80 -16.98 15.54
C LEU A 45 -5.87 -17.64 16.56
N THR A 46 -6.26 -17.70 17.83
CA THR A 46 -5.51 -18.43 18.87
C THR A 46 -5.49 -19.94 18.59
N GLU A 47 -6.62 -20.51 18.18
CA GLU A 47 -6.68 -21.91 17.76
C GLU A 47 -5.82 -22.16 16.52
N PHE A 48 -5.84 -21.26 15.53
CA PHE A 48 -4.94 -21.38 14.37
C PHE A 48 -3.46 -21.35 14.77
N LYS A 49 -3.08 -20.52 15.74
CA LYS A 49 -1.70 -20.55 16.28
C LYS A 49 -1.35 -21.90 16.90
N ARG A 50 -2.28 -22.50 17.65
CA ARG A 50 -2.12 -23.84 18.22
C ARG A 50 -1.93 -24.91 17.15
N LEU A 51 -2.60 -24.75 16.00
CA LEU A 51 -2.46 -25.63 14.83
C LEU A 51 -1.19 -25.37 14.00
N GLY A 52 -0.30 -24.47 14.44
CA GLY A 52 0.98 -24.20 13.78
C GLY A 52 1.01 -22.93 12.92
N TRP A 53 -0.06 -22.14 12.90
CA TRP A 53 -0.03 -20.86 12.20
C TRP A 53 0.80 -19.83 12.94
N GLN A 54 1.85 -19.31 12.30
CA GLN A 54 2.66 -18.23 12.85
C GLN A 54 2.25 -16.90 12.22
N PRO A 55 1.68 -15.95 13.00
CA PRO A 55 1.28 -14.66 12.45
C PRO A 55 2.52 -13.89 11.99
N GLN A 56 2.68 -13.75 10.68
CA GLN A 56 3.72 -12.88 10.14
C GLN A 56 3.29 -11.42 10.28
N PRO A 57 4.19 -10.51 10.70
CA PRO A 57 3.93 -9.09 10.56
C PRO A 57 3.63 -8.81 9.09
N SER A 58 2.63 -7.97 8.83
CA SER A 58 2.31 -7.63 7.45
C SER A 58 3.58 -7.12 6.76
N LYS A 59 3.78 -7.45 5.48
CA LYS A 59 4.93 -6.90 4.71
C LYS A 59 5.00 -5.37 4.79
N ARG A 60 3.86 -4.71 5.05
CA ARG A 60 3.74 -3.27 5.28
C ARG A 60 4.29 -2.81 6.64
N ALA A 61 4.15 -3.63 7.68
CA ALA A 61 4.69 -3.39 9.03
C ALA A 61 6.11 -3.95 9.22
N ALA A 62 6.58 -4.78 8.29
CA ALA A 62 7.93 -5.32 8.32
C ALA A 62 8.96 -4.18 8.25
N GLY A 63 9.89 -4.17 9.20
CA GLY A 63 10.91 -3.14 9.32
C GLY A 63 10.49 -1.88 10.10
N LYS A 64 9.28 -1.86 10.71
CA LYS A 64 8.89 -0.78 11.61
C LYS A 64 9.92 -0.63 12.75
N PRO A 65 10.38 0.59 13.06
CA PRO A 65 11.35 0.81 14.14
C PRO A 65 10.87 0.28 15.48
N HIS A 66 11.74 -0.44 16.19
CA HIS A 66 11.39 -1.07 17.47
C HIS A 66 11.21 -0.02 18.59
N ASN A 67 11.96 1.09 18.52
CA ASN A 67 11.93 2.21 19.45
C ASN A 67 10.88 3.28 19.09
N TRP A 68 9.78 2.90 18.42
CA TRP A 68 8.83 3.84 17.80
C TRP A 68 8.32 4.94 18.76
N ARG A 69 8.05 4.62 20.02
CA ARG A 69 7.52 5.55 21.03
C ARG A 69 8.48 6.69 21.39
N GLN A 70 9.76 6.54 21.05
CA GLN A 70 10.81 7.51 21.38
C GLN A 70 11.23 8.33 20.15
N LEU A 71 10.63 8.06 18.99
CA LEU A 71 10.97 8.74 17.75
C LEU A 71 10.17 10.06 17.60
N PRO A 72 10.74 11.05 16.90
CA PRO A 72 10.03 12.31 16.62
C PRO A 72 8.72 12.11 15.85
N ALA A 73 7.79 13.06 15.99
CA ALA A 73 6.47 13.00 15.35
C ALA A 73 6.54 12.86 13.81
N GLU A 74 7.60 13.37 13.17
CA GLU A 74 7.86 13.21 11.74
C GLU A 74 7.89 11.73 11.31
N VAL A 75 8.33 10.83 12.18
CA VAL A 75 8.38 9.38 11.90
C VAL A 75 6.98 8.79 11.79
N GLU A 76 6.01 9.30 12.55
CA GLU A 76 4.60 8.90 12.42
C GLU A 76 4.02 9.38 11.09
N VAL A 77 4.39 10.58 10.64
CA VAL A 77 4.00 11.10 9.32
C VAL A 77 4.61 10.25 8.19
N ILE A 78 5.88 9.83 8.33
CA ILE A 78 6.52 8.88 7.40
C ILE A 78 5.72 7.57 7.35
N GLU A 79 5.34 7.01 8.49
CA GLU A 79 4.52 5.79 8.55
C GLU A 79 3.19 5.95 7.82
N ALA A 80 2.51 7.08 8.04
CA ALA A 80 1.23 7.38 7.38
C ALA A 80 1.39 7.45 5.86
N GLN A 81 2.42 8.15 5.35
CA GLN A 81 2.70 8.24 3.92
C GLN A 81 3.03 6.88 3.30
N LEU A 82 3.87 6.09 3.96
CA LEU A 82 4.19 4.72 3.52
C LEU A 82 2.93 3.85 3.47
N THR A 83 2.11 3.92 4.51
CA THR A 83 0.85 3.16 4.58
C THR A 83 -0.11 3.55 3.47
N ASN A 84 -0.28 4.85 3.21
CA ASN A 84 -1.13 5.36 2.14
C ASN A 84 -0.66 4.87 0.76
N MET A 85 0.65 4.82 0.54
CA MET A 85 1.24 4.31 -0.72
C MET A 85 1.37 2.78 -0.75
N GLY A 86 1.01 2.06 0.32
CA GLY A 86 1.21 0.62 0.45
C GLY A 86 2.67 0.17 0.46
N LEU A 87 3.60 1.04 0.84
CA LEU A 87 5.04 0.82 0.83
C LEU A 87 5.58 0.28 2.17
N PRO A 88 6.63 -0.57 2.14
CA PRO A 88 7.31 -1.02 3.36
C PRO A 88 8.27 0.04 3.92
N TRP A 89 8.63 -0.09 5.20
CA TRP A 89 9.64 0.75 5.85
C TRP A 89 11.00 0.75 5.14
N SER A 90 11.35 -0.37 4.50
CA SER A 90 12.59 -0.46 3.71
C SER A 90 12.66 0.56 2.57
N TYR A 91 11.52 1.09 2.10
CA TYR A 91 11.49 2.17 1.13
C TYR A 91 12.02 3.49 1.72
N ALA A 92 11.56 3.84 2.92
CA ALA A 92 12.05 5.03 3.62
C ALA A 92 13.51 4.85 4.05
N ASP A 93 13.90 3.65 4.49
CA ASP A 93 15.30 3.31 4.78
C ASP A 93 16.20 3.51 3.54
N ALA A 94 15.73 3.14 2.34
CA ALA A 94 16.47 3.36 1.11
C ALA A 94 16.63 4.85 0.77
N ILE A 95 15.64 5.69 1.10
CA ILE A 95 15.74 7.16 0.97
C ILE A 95 16.80 7.69 1.94
N ALA A 96 16.74 7.33 3.21
CA ALA A 96 17.73 7.74 4.21
C ALA A 96 19.15 7.31 3.83
N LYS A 97 19.31 6.07 3.31
CA LYS A 97 20.59 5.57 2.83
C LYS A 97 21.11 6.38 1.64
N ARG A 98 20.24 6.73 0.70
CA ARG A 98 20.61 7.50 -0.50
C ARG A 98 20.96 8.96 -0.17
N GLN A 99 20.19 9.61 0.70
CA GLN A 99 20.36 11.03 0.99
C GLN A 99 21.46 11.29 2.03
N PHE A 100 21.61 10.40 3.01
CA PHE A 100 22.43 10.65 4.19
C PHE A 100 23.41 9.52 4.52
N GLY A 101 23.45 8.43 3.75
CA GLY A 101 24.27 7.26 4.06
C GLY A 101 23.80 6.46 5.28
N VAL A 102 22.66 6.82 5.88
CA VAL A 102 22.14 6.19 7.10
C VAL A 102 21.22 5.03 6.73
N ALA A 103 21.53 3.83 7.22
CA ALA A 103 20.83 2.62 6.80
C ALA A 103 19.36 2.55 7.23
N LYS A 104 18.97 3.22 8.32
CA LYS A 104 17.61 3.23 8.86
C LYS A 104 17.11 4.64 9.09
N VAL A 105 15.86 4.93 8.69
CA VAL A 105 15.22 6.22 8.97
C VAL A 105 15.16 6.52 10.47
N ALA A 106 14.95 5.49 11.29
CA ALA A 106 14.93 5.62 12.75
C ALA A 106 16.26 6.07 13.38
N TRP A 107 17.36 6.04 12.62
CA TRP A 107 18.68 6.47 13.10
C TRP A 107 19.01 7.92 12.71
N LEU A 108 18.11 8.59 11.98
CA LEU A 108 18.25 10.00 11.66
C LEU A 108 18.07 10.82 12.95
N LYS A 109 19.10 11.62 13.28
CA LYS A 109 19.14 12.41 14.52
C LYS A 109 18.73 13.86 14.31
N LYS A 110 18.85 14.35 13.07
CA LYS A 110 18.62 15.76 12.74
C LYS A 110 17.20 15.96 12.18
N PRO A 111 16.41 16.92 12.68
CA PRO A 111 15.07 17.20 12.16
C PRO A 111 15.04 17.48 10.65
N GLU A 112 16.07 18.12 10.11
CA GLU A 112 16.18 18.45 8.69
C GLU A 112 16.27 17.19 7.82
N GLN A 113 16.91 16.13 8.32
CA GLN A 113 17.00 14.85 7.61
C GLN A 113 15.63 14.17 7.53
N LEU A 114 14.85 14.20 8.62
CA LEU A 114 13.49 13.65 8.63
C LEU A 114 12.58 14.44 7.68
N LYS A 115 12.66 15.77 7.70
CA LYS A 115 11.92 16.65 6.76
C LYS A 115 12.28 16.37 5.30
N ALA A 116 13.55 16.11 5.00
CA ALA A 116 13.97 15.75 3.65
C ALA A 116 13.46 14.38 3.19
N VAL A 117 13.39 13.38 4.09
CA VAL A 117 12.73 12.09 3.80
C VAL A 117 11.24 12.27 3.55
N LEU A 118 10.56 13.06 4.38
CA LEU A 118 9.14 13.42 4.20
C LEU A 118 8.90 14.09 2.85
N ALA A 119 9.73 15.07 2.48
CA ALA A 119 9.63 15.75 1.19
C ALA A 119 9.80 14.75 0.01
N ALA A 120 10.75 13.83 0.11
CA ALA A 120 10.96 12.81 -0.92
C ALA A 120 9.77 11.83 -1.03
N LEU A 121 9.17 11.43 0.10
CA LEU A 121 7.96 10.61 0.12
C LEU A 121 6.75 11.36 -0.44
N HIS A 122 6.63 12.66 -0.15
CA HIS A 122 5.58 13.50 -0.71
C HIS A 122 5.69 13.59 -2.25
N VAL A 123 6.90 13.79 -2.78
CA VAL A 123 7.15 13.76 -4.23
C VAL A 123 6.83 12.39 -4.83
N GLU A 124 7.14 11.30 -4.12
CA GLU A 124 6.76 9.95 -4.55
C GLU A 124 5.23 9.75 -4.61
N GLN A 125 4.53 10.22 -3.59
CA GLN A 125 3.07 10.18 -3.52
C GLN A 125 2.44 11.00 -4.65
N GLU A 126 2.95 12.20 -4.91
CA GLU A 126 2.49 13.06 -6.01
C GLU A 126 2.65 12.37 -7.37
N LYS A 127 3.82 11.77 -7.65
CA LYS A 127 4.05 11.03 -8.91
C LYS A 127 3.07 9.87 -9.08
N ARG A 128 2.81 9.10 -8.02
CA ARG A 128 1.87 7.98 -8.06
C ARG A 128 0.45 8.45 -8.33
N GLY A 129 0.03 9.53 -7.67
CA GLY A 129 -1.29 10.14 -7.91
C GLY A 129 -1.43 10.65 -9.34
N LEU A 130 -0.42 11.35 -9.86
CA LEU A 130 -0.44 11.82 -11.24
C LEU A 130 -0.48 10.65 -12.24
N LEU A 131 0.30 9.59 -12.02
CA LEU A 131 0.25 8.41 -12.88
C LEU A 131 -1.13 7.74 -12.85
N GLY A 132 -1.73 7.58 -11.66
CA GLY A 132 -3.09 7.08 -11.54
C GLY A 132 -4.11 7.94 -12.29
N ASN A 133 -4.01 9.27 -12.18
CA ASN A 133 -4.86 10.18 -12.97
C ASN A 133 -4.66 10.02 -14.47
N VAL A 134 -3.42 9.84 -14.93
CA VAL A 134 -3.12 9.56 -16.35
C VAL A 134 -3.82 8.26 -16.78
N GLU A 135 -3.66 7.18 -16.02
CA GLU A 135 -4.29 5.88 -16.31
C GLU A 135 -5.82 5.97 -16.34
N GLU A 136 -6.43 6.69 -15.39
CA GLU A 136 -7.88 6.90 -15.34
C GLU A 136 -8.40 7.73 -16.51
N LEU A 137 -7.71 8.83 -16.85
CA LEU A 137 -8.09 9.69 -17.98
C LEU A 137 -7.93 8.97 -19.32
N LEU A 138 -6.86 8.18 -19.48
CA LEU A 138 -6.65 7.36 -20.67
C LEU A 138 -7.70 6.26 -20.78
N LYS A 139 -8.11 5.66 -19.67
CA LYS A 139 -9.23 4.71 -19.66
C LYS A 139 -10.52 5.39 -20.11
N LEU A 140 -10.83 6.57 -19.57
CA LEU A 140 -12.04 7.35 -19.91
C LEU A 140 -12.05 7.76 -21.39
N LEU A 141 -10.93 8.27 -21.90
CA LEU A 141 -10.78 8.63 -23.31
C LEU A 141 -10.80 7.41 -24.24
N GLY A 142 -10.25 6.29 -23.76
CA GLY A 142 -10.13 5.02 -24.46
C GLY A 142 -11.40 4.17 -24.51
N GLU A 143 -12.39 4.44 -23.64
CA GLU A 143 -13.75 3.88 -23.80
C GLU A 143 -14.37 4.29 -25.15
N HIS A 144 -13.87 5.37 -25.77
CA HIS A 144 -14.33 5.88 -27.06
C HIS A 144 -13.31 5.74 -28.19
N ASP A 145 -12.04 5.43 -27.92
CA ASP A 145 -10.99 5.28 -28.95
C ASP A 145 -9.86 4.30 -28.50
N PRO A 146 -9.71 3.13 -29.14
CA PRO A 146 -8.74 2.12 -28.74
C PRO A 146 -7.27 2.44 -29.06
N ASN A 147 -6.96 3.52 -29.79
CA ASN A 147 -5.61 3.79 -30.29
C ASN A 147 -4.72 4.72 -29.44
N TRP A 148 -5.19 5.24 -28.29
CA TRP A 148 -4.41 6.19 -27.47
C TRP A 148 -3.04 5.68 -27.01
N ARG A 149 -2.86 4.35 -26.98
CA ARG A 149 -1.59 3.72 -26.59
C ARG A 149 -0.45 4.03 -27.56
N ALA A 150 -0.75 4.27 -28.84
CA ALA A 150 0.25 4.63 -29.84
C ALA A 150 0.90 6.00 -29.53
N ASP A 151 0.11 6.97 -29.06
CA ASP A 151 0.61 8.31 -28.74
C ASP A 151 1.58 8.32 -27.56
N LEU A 152 1.47 7.35 -26.65
CA LEU A 152 2.41 7.21 -25.52
C LEU A 152 3.74 6.56 -25.92
N GLU A 153 3.83 5.90 -27.08
CA GLU A 153 5.08 5.27 -27.54
C GLU A 153 6.18 6.30 -27.84
N HIS A 154 5.79 7.55 -28.12
CA HIS A 154 6.72 8.66 -28.35
C HIS A 154 7.30 9.27 -27.06
N LEU A 155 6.77 8.90 -25.88
CA LEU A 155 7.26 9.44 -24.63
C LEU A 155 8.64 8.89 -24.27
N PRO A 156 9.51 9.70 -23.63
CA PRO A 156 10.84 9.25 -23.25
C PRO A 156 10.76 8.09 -22.25
N LYS A 157 11.72 7.16 -22.35
CA LYS A 157 11.80 6.00 -21.46
C LYS A 157 11.76 6.43 -19.98
N GLY A 158 10.85 5.79 -19.22
CA GLY A 158 10.65 6.05 -17.79
C GLY A 158 9.88 7.34 -17.49
N TRP A 159 9.10 7.87 -18.43
CA TRP A 159 8.24 9.04 -18.23
C TRP A 159 7.28 8.90 -17.04
N GLU A 160 6.84 7.67 -16.74
CA GLU A 160 5.98 7.30 -15.60
C GLU A 160 6.57 7.71 -14.24
N ARG A 161 7.86 8.02 -14.18
CA ARG A 161 8.57 8.44 -12.97
C ARG A 161 8.98 9.92 -13.00
N ARG A 162 8.73 10.61 -14.12
CA ARG A 162 9.10 12.01 -14.34
C ARG A 162 7.91 12.91 -14.04
N ARG A 163 7.92 13.51 -12.85
CA ARG A 163 6.86 14.41 -12.37
C ARG A 163 6.42 15.47 -13.40
N PRO A 164 7.33 16.20 -14.09
CA PRO A 164 6.90 17.22 -15.06
C PRO A 164 6.10 16.64 -16.23
N ILE A 165 6.51 15.47 -16.75
CA ILE A 165 5.80 14.82 -17.85
C ILE A 165 4.42 14.37 -17.39
N LEU A 166 4.34 13.73 -16.22
CA LEU A 166 3.06 13.31 -15.65
C LEU A 166 2.09 14.50 -15.46
N LYS A 167 2.57 15.65 -14.98
CA LYS A 167 1.74 16.85 -14.86
C LYS A 167 1.20 17.32 -16.20
N SER A 168 2.08 17.43 -17.19
CA SER A 168 1.70 17.83 -18.55
C SER A 168 0.68 16.86 -19.15
N LEU A 169 0.87 15.54 -18.97
CA LEU A 169 -0.08 14.54 -19.45
C LEU A 169 -1.45 14.66 -18.78
N VAL A 170 -1.50 14.80 -17.45
CA VAL A 170 -2.78 14.98 -16.74
C VAL A 170 -3.52 16.22 -17.26
N GLU A 171 -2.82 17.32 -17.47
CA GLU A 171 -3.40 18.56 -18.00
C GLU A 171 -3.95 18.37 -19.41
N THR A 172 -3.13 17.84 -20.33
CA THR A 172 -3.52 17.59 -21.72
C THR A 172 -4.69 16.60 -21.82
N LEU A 173 -4.63 15.48 -21.11
CA LEU A 173 -5.67 14.45 -21.15
C LEU A 173 -6.97 14.93 -20.52
N ARG A 174 -6.90 15.71 -19.43
CA ARG A 174 -8.09 16.33 -18.83
C ARG A 174 -8.75 17.31 -19.79
N ALA A 175 -7.97 18.12 -20.50
CA ALA A 175 -8.50 19.03 -21.53
C ALA A 175 -9.18 18.26 -22.67
N ALA A 176 -8.56 17.17 -23.15
CA ALA A 176 -9.15 16.30 -24.17
C ALA A 176 -10.46 15.64 -23.71
N ALA A 177 -10.52 15.16 -22.47
CA ALA A 177 -11.71 14.54 -21.90
C ALA A 177 -12.86 15.55 -21.75
N SER A 178 -12.56 16.77 -21.29
CA SER A 178 -13.54 17.85 -21.19
C SER A 178 -14.05 18.30 -22.56
N ALA A 179 -13.18 18.41 -23.58
CA ALA A 179 -13.59 18.74 -24.95
C ALA A 179 -14.54 17.69 -25.57
N ARG A 180 -14.47 16.43 -25.10
CA ARG A 180 -15.38 15.34 -25.50
C ARG A 180 -16.62 15.22 -24.59
N GLY A 181 -16.77 16.08 -23.57
CA GLY A 181 -17.89 16.05 -22.62
C GLY A 181 -17.86 14.86 -21.65
N LEU A 182 -16.69 14.28 -21.40
CA LEU A 182 -16.52 13.10 -20.53
C LEU A 182 -16.23 13.47 -19.06
N LEU A 183 -15.96 14.76 -18.79
CA LEU A 183 -15.73 15.37 -17.47
C LEU A 183 -16.63 16.59 -17.33
#